data_AF-A0A954H149-F1
#
_entry.id   AF-A0A954H149-F1
#
_cell.length_a   1.000
_cell.length_b   1.000
_cell.length_c   1.000
_cell.angle_alpha   90.00
_cell.angle_beta   90.00
_cell.angle_gamma   90.00
#
_symmetry.space_group_name_H-M   'P 1'
#
loop_
_entity.id
_entity.type
_entity.pdbx_description
1 polymer ?
#
loop_
_entity_poly.entity_id
_entity_poly.type
_entity_poly.pdbx_seq_one_letter_code
_entity_poly.pdbx_strand_id
1 'polypeptide(L)'
;MRFAKVILFLFVLSGCTSRFQDGKFHQSDLRPTVKQPDLHFFNPDKGTPRTDAKNDSEQPLSIRMQKLAASPLTQEEREKVLETAASNFAYGPGLGETALDVTGAVLFPPYAIVLAGQAVLALTGNDSPRISDALPEEDADTYQSVMDAVYSGPGRIVSFFSGEDYRSRKQVKERWDAVVTEIESGRGQESSPARTPQPKFFPRERSDAMLPSPAPRYFAPGGERS
;
A
#
# COMPACT_ATOMS: atom_id res chain seq x y z
N MET A 1 14.66 -5.09 21.15
CA MET A 1 13.94 -6.01 22.08
C MET A 1 12.43 -6.13 21.83
N ARG A 2 11.76 -5.22 21.12
CA ARG A 2 10.29 -5.31 20.89
C ARG A 2 9.85 -6.41 19.90
N PHE A 3 10.69 -6.73 18.91
CA PHE A 3 10.40 -7.78 17.91
C PHE A 3 10.34 -9.20 18.48
N ALA A 4 11.13 -9.51 19.50
CA ALA A 4 11.15 -10.85 20.11
C ALA A 4 9.82 -11.21 20.82
N LYS A 5 9.07 -10.20 21.30
CA LYS A 5 7.77 -10.43 21.95
C LYS A 5 6.68 -10.80 20.94
N VAL A 6 6.75 -10.28 19.71
CA VAL A 6 5.76 -10.56 18.65
C VAL A 6 5.90 -12.00 18.13
N ILE A 7 7.13 -12.49 17.96
CA ILE A 7 7.39 -13.88 17.54
C ILE A 7 6.92 -14.88 18.59
N LEU A 8 7.12 -14.58 19.88
CA LEU A 8 6.63 -15.43 20.98
C LEU A 8 5.09 -15.49 21.00
N PHE A 9 4.40 -14.39 20.68
CA PHE A 9 2.94 -14.34 20.62
C PHE A 9 2.37 -15.20 19.48
N LEU A 10 3.02 -15.20 18.32
CA LEU A 10 2.65 -16.07 17.19
C LEU A 10 2.86 -17.57 17.52
N PHE A 11 3.89 -17.91 18.29
CA PHE A 11 4.13 -19.29 18.75
C PHE A 11 3.08 -19.76 19.76
N VAL A 12 2.64 -18.88 20.66
CA VAL A 12 1.59 -19.21 21.66
C VAL A 12 0.23 -19.43 20.99
N LEU A 13 -0.11 -18.64 19.95
CA LEU A 13 -1.34 -18.84 19.18
C LEU A 13 -1.34 -20.17 18.40
N SER A 14 -0.19 -20.62 17.91
CA SER A 14 -0.05 -21.93 17.24
C SER A 14 -0.23 -23.12 18.22
N GLY A 15 0.13 -22.94 19.50
CA GLY A 15 0.03 -24.00 20.52
C GLY A 15 -1.37 -24.21 21.13
N CYS A 16 -2.32 -23.30 20.93
CA CYS A 16 -3.65 -23.40 21.56
C CYS A 16 -4.69 -24.22 20.76
N THR A 17 -4.39 -24.62 19.52
CA THR A 17 -5.36 -25.37 18.69
C THR A 17 -5.51 -26.83 19.09
N SER A 18 -4.57 -27.40 19.86
CA SER A 18 -4.60 -28.82 20.25
C SER A 18 -5.50 -29.17 21.44
N ARG A 19 -6.22 -28.20 22.05
CA ARG A 19 -7.04 -28.44 23.26
C ARG A 19 -8.55 -28.36 23.08
N PHE A 20 -9.04 -28.24 21.84
CA PHE A 20 -10.46 -28.04 21.55
C PHE A 20 -11.21 -29.29 21.06
N GLN A 21 -10.77 -30.50 21.45
CA GLN A 21 -11.40 -31.76 20.99
C GLN A 21 -12.37 -32.46 21.97
N ASP A 22 -12.43 -32.08 23.25
CA ASP A 22 -13.21 -32.87 24.25
C ASP A 22 -14.38 -32.14 24.95
N GLY A 23 -14.79 -30.96 24.47
CA GLY A 23 -15.86 -30.19 25.11
C GLY A 23 -17.24 -30.40 24.49
N LYS A 24 -18.08 -31.25 25.10
CA LYS A 24 -19.53 -31.28 24.84
C LYS A 24 -20.13 -29.89 25.13
N PHE A 25 -20.29 -29.07 24.10
CA PHE A 25 -20.89 -27.75 24.20
C PHE A 25 -22.42 -27.88 24.22
N HIS A 26 -23.03 -27.66 25.38
CA HIS A 26 -24.48 -27.57 25.49
C HIS A 26 -24.94 -26.25 24.84
N GLN A 27 -25.64 -26.37 23.72
CA GLN A 27 -26.09 -25.27 22.85
C GLN A 27 -27.15 -24.35 23.49
N SER A 28 -27.60 -24.62 24.71
CA SER A 28 -28.76 -23.97 25.33
C SER A 28 -28.51 -22.64 26.03
N ASP A 29 -27.24 -22.25 26.28
CA ASP A 29 -26.93 -21.06 27.12
C ASP A 29 -26.48 -19.81 26.35
N LEU A 30 -26.43 -19.86 25.02
CA LEU A 30 -26.08 -18.70 24.19
C LEU A 30 -27.31 -18.08 23.51
N ARG A 31 -28.25 -17.55 24.31
CA ARG A 31 -29.12 -16.47 23.85
C ARG A 31 -28.56 -15.14 24.36
N PRO A 32 -27.63 -14.49 23.64
CA PRO A 32 -27.35 -13.10 23.92
C PRO A 32 -28.63 -12.30 23.65
N THR A 33 -29.17 -11.68 24.68
CA THR A 33 -30.17 -10.62 24.56
C THR A 33 -29.49 -9.43 23.88
N VAL A 34 -29.38 -9.49 22.54
CA VAL A 34 -28.93 -8.38 21.73
C VAL A 34 -30.01 -7.30 21.87
N LYS A 35 -29.78 -6.33 22.75
CA LYS A 35 -30.44 -5.04 22.65
C LYS A 35 -30.07 -4.51 21.27
N GLN A 36 -31.06 -4.49 20.36
CA GLN A 36 -30.90 -3.82 19.07
C GLN A 36 -30.38 -2.41 19.37
N PRO A 37 -29.20 -2.01 18.87
CA PRO A 37 -28.85 -0.60 18.88
C PRO A 37 -29.93 0.11 18.06
N ASP A 38 -30.51 1.16 18.62
CA ASP A 38 -31.41 2.07 17.90
C ASP A 38 -30.68 2.54 16.65
N LEU A 39 -30.97 1.86 15.53
CA LEU A 39 -30.51 2.24 14.21
C LEU A 39 -31.31 3.50 13.89
N HIS A 40 -30.76 4.65 14.27
CA HIS A 40 -31.16 5.92 13.71
C HIS A 40 -30.90 5.83 12.20
N PHE A 41 -31.94 5.45 11.46
CA PHE A 41 -31.97 5.49 10.01
C PHE A 41 -31.53 6.90 9.59
N PHE A 42 -30.35 6.94 8.99
CA PHE A 42 -29.80 8.12 8.37
C PHE A 42 -30.83 8.61 7.35
N ASN A 43 -31.38 9.80 7.57
CA ASN A 43 -32.37 10.40 6.69
C ASN A 43 -31.61 11.03 5.51
N PRO A 44 -31.66 10.48 4.28
CA PRO A 44 -30.83 10.91 3.16
C PRO A 44 -31.46 12.09 2.43
N ASP A 45 -31.94 13.11 3.15
CA ASP A 45 -32.68 14.21 2.56
C ASP A 45 -32.20 15.55 3.08
N LYS A 46 -30.99 15.96 2.64
CA LYS A 46 -30.61 17.35 2.29
C LYS A 46 -29.43 17.29 1.32
N GLY A 47 -29.73 17.30 0.03
CA GLY A 47 -28.76 17.49 -1.04
C GLY A 47 -28.03 18.83 -0.87
N THR A 48 -26.85 18.79 -0.26
CA THR A 48 -25.84 19.81 -0.53
C THR A 48 -25.28 19.49 -1.91
N PRO A 49 -25.31 20.42 -2.89
CA PRO A 49 -24.57 20.24 -4.12
C PRO A 49 -23.10 20.05 -3.73
N ARG A 50 -22.60 18.82 -3.93
CA ARG A 50 -21.19 18.49 -3.86
C ARG A 50 -20.51 19.37 -4.90
N THR A 51 -19.98 20.51 -4.48
CA THR A 51 -18.97 21.24 -5.24
C THR A 51 -17.71 20.38 -5.17
N ASP A 52 -17.69 19.34 -5.98
CA ASP A 52 -16.51 18.58 -6.31
C ASP A 52 -15.66 19.52 -7.18
N ALA A 53 -15.04 20.51 -6.54
CA ALA A 53 -13.88 21.19 -7.07
C ALA A 53 -12.82 20.09 -7.19
N LYS A 54 -12.86 19.42 -8.35
CA LYS A 54 -11.98 18.34 -8.75
C LYS A 54 -10.58 18.91 -8.65
N ASN A 55 -9.92 18.59 -7.53
CA ASN A 55 -8.58 19.06 -7.26
C ASN A 55 -7.69 18.24 -8.19
N ASP A 56 -7.47 18.74 -9.41
CA ASP A 56 -6.70 18.08 -10.47
C ASP A 56 -5.23 17.81 -10.08
N SER A 57 -4.84 18.18 -8.86
CA SER A 57 -3.55 17.88 -8.25
C SER A 57 -3.48 16.52 -7.53
N GLU A 58 -4.62 15.86 -7.27
CA GLU A 58 -4.66 14.52 -6.66
C GLU A 58 -4.60 13.44 -7.74
N GLN A 59 -3.41 13.21 -8.30
CA GLN A 59 -3.19 11.98 -9.05
C GLN A 59 -3.55 10.79 -8.15
N PRO A 60 -4.30 9.79 -8.66
CA PRO A 60 -4.68 8.63 -7.87
C PRO A 60 -3.42 7.98 -7.29
N LEU A 61 -3.51 7.58 -6.02
CA LEU A 61 -2.39 7.06 -5.21
C LEU A 61 -1.56 6.00 -5.96
N SER A 62 -2.23 5.16 -6.75
CA SER A 62 -1.60 4.14 -7.58
C SER A 62 -0.57 4.71 -8.57
N ILE A 63 -0.88 5.83 -9.22
CA ILE A 63 0.03 6.49 -10.19
C ILE A 63 1.24 7.08 -9.46
N ARG A 64 1.03 7.73 -8.31
CA ARG A 64 2.15 8.28 -7.50
C ARG A 64 3.08 7.17 -7.02
N MET A 65 2.51 6.04 -6.59
CA MET A 65 3.30 4.88 -6.17
C MET A 65 4.06 4.22 -7.32
N GLN A 66 3.46 4.11 -8.51
CA GLN A 66 4.19 3.62 -9.69
C GLN A 66 5.38 4.53 -10.04
N LYS A 67 5.21 5.85 -9.94
CA LYS A 67 6.29 6.81 -10.16
C LYS A 67 7.39 6.70 -9.11
N LEU A 68 7.03 6.48 -7.85
CA LEU A 68 7.98 6.22 -6.76
C LEU A 68 8.71 4.89 -6.96
N ALA A 69 8.03 3.84 -7.41
CA ALA A 69 8.63 2.53 -7.68
C ALA A 69 9.58 2.55 -8.89
N ALA A 70 9.34 3.42 -9.87
CA ALA A 70 10.20 3.58 -11.04
C ALA A 70 11.54 4.26 -10.72
N SER A 71 11.63 5.00 -9.60
CA SER A 71 12.87 5.65 -9.17
C SER A 71 13.50 4.88 -8.02
N PRO A 72 14.80 4.54 -8.05
CA PRO A 72 15.44 3.85 -6.94
C PRO A 72 15.32 4.69 -5.67
N LEU A 73 14.61 4.16 -4.66
CA LEU A 73 14.49 4.78 -3.34
C LEU A 73 15.85 4.71 -2.61
N THR A 74 16.20 5.77 -1.90
CA THR A 74 17.38 5.75 -1.03
C THR A 74 17.18 4.71 0.09
N GLN A 75 18.26 4.31 0.77
CA GLN A 75 18.12 3.35 1.87
C GLN A 75 17.21 3.88 2.98
N GLU A 76 17.36 5.15 3.35
CA GLU A 76 16.55 5.80 4.39
C GLU A 76 15.06 5.88 3.99
N GLU A 77 14.76 6.24 2.73
CA GLU A 77 13.40 6.24 2.20
C GLU A 77 12.77 4.84 2.26
N ARG A 78 13.52 3.80 1.89
CA ARG A 78 13.03 2.40 1.93
C ARG A 78 12.73 1.94 3.35
N GLU A 79 13.61 2.22 4.31
CA GLU A 79 13.41 1.86 5.71
C GLU A 79 12.16 2.53 6.27
N LYS A 80 11.94 3.81 5.97
CA LYS A 80 10.76 4.56 6.39
C LYS A 80 9.46 4.05 5.76
N VAL A 81 9.47 3.75 4.46
CA VAL A 81 8.32 3.14 3.76
C VAL A 81 7.99 1.77 4.35
N LEU A 82 9.02 0.95 4.57
CA LEU A 82 8.85 -0.39 5.13
C LEU A 82 8.35 -0.36 6.57
N GLU A 83 8.88 0.52 7.41
CA GLU A 83 8.42 0.71 8.79
C GLU A 83 6.97 1.18 8.82
N THR A 84 6.62 2.16 7.97
CA THR A 84 5.24 2.66 7.87
C THR A 84 4.30 1.57 7.39
N ALA A 85 4.69 0.79 6.37
CA ALA A 85 3.90 -0.31 5.84
C ALA A 85 3.69 -1.39 6.90
N ALA A 86 4.76 -1.82 7.57
CA ALA A 86 4.71 -2.84 8.61
C ALA A 86 3.87 -2.38 9.82
N SER A 87 4.02 -1.13 10.24
CA SER A 87 3.26 -0.54 11.34
C SER A 87 1.78 -0.40 10.99
N ASN A 88 1.46 0.04 9.77
CA ASN A 88 0.08 0.11 9.29
C ASN A 88 -0.54 -1.28 9.07
N PHE A 89 0.24 -2.26 8.66
CA PHE A 89 -0.20 -3.64 8.55
C PHE A 89 -0.54 -4.22 9.93
N ALA A 90 0.39 -4.10 10.89
CA ALA A 90 0.27 -4.68 12.22
C ALA A 90 -0.85 -4.04 13.07
N TYR A 91 -1.02 -2.72 12.98
CA TYR A 91 -1.97 -1.96 13.82
C TYR A 91 -3.19 -1.43 13.04
N GLY A 92 -3.30 -1.78 11.77
CA GLY A 92 -4.42 -1.42 10.91
C GLY A 92 -5.29 -2.61 10.53
N PRO A 93 -6.09 -2.48 9.46
CA PRO A 93 -6.96 -3.55 8.97
C PRO A 93 -6.20 -4.67 8.25
N GLY A 94 -4.97 -4.44 7.79
CA GLY A 94 -4.21 -5.40 6.98
C GLY A 94 -3.96 -6.75 7.68
N LEU A 95 -3.70 -6.73 8.99
CA LEU A 95 -3.56 -7.96 9.77
C LEU A 95 -4.89 -8.72 9.89
N GLY A 96 -6.02 -8.00 10.00
CA GLY A 96 -7.34 -8.62 10.04
C GLY A 96 -7.75 -9.22 8.70
N GLU A 97 -7.44 -8.53 7.59
CA GLU A 97 -7.62 -9.06 6.23
C GLU A 97 -6.80 -10.33 6.04
N THR A 98 -5.51 -10.29 6.36
CA THR A 98 -4.64 -11.47 6.23
C THR A 98 -5.10 -12.62 7.11
N ALA A 99 -5.55 -12.35 8.34
CA ALA A 99 -6.05 -13.39 9.24
C ALA A 99 -7.32 -14.06 8.70
N LEU A 100 -8.25 -13.29 8.13
CA LEU A 100 -9.44 -13.84 7.49
C LEU A 100 -9.09 -14.60 6.21
N ASP A 101 -8.17 -14.10 5.40
CA ASP A 101 -7.75 -14.76 4.18
C ASP A 101 -7.09 -16.11 4.48
N VAL A 102 -6.19 -16.16 5.46
CA VAL A 102 -5.56 -17.41 5.91
C VAL A 102 -6.60 -18.36 6.51
N THR A 103 -7.52 -17.86 7.33
CA THR A 103 -8.58 -18.69 7.92
C THR A 103 -9.50 -19.24 6.83
N GLY A 104 -9.89 -18.42 5.85
CA GLY A 104 -10.67 -18.82 4.69
C GLY A 104 -9.94 -19.85 3.84
N ALA A 105 -8.64 -19.69 3.63
CA ALA A 105 -7.81 -20.65 2.90
C ALA A 105 -7.70 -22.00 3.63
N VAL A 106 -7.64 -21.99 4.95
CA VAL A 106 -7.59 -23.22 5.77
C VAL A 106 -8.95 -23.92 5.78
N LEU A 107 -10.06 -23.18 5.95
CA LEU A 107 -11.41 -23.74 6.00
C LEU A 107 -11.94 -24.15 4.62
N PHE A 108 -11.51 -23.46 3.57
CA PHE A 108 -11.91 -23.71 2.19
C PHE A 108 -10.68 -23.66 1.27
N PRO A 109 -9.92 -24.78 1.14
CA PRO A 109 -8.70 -24.83 0.35
C PRO A 109 -8.80 -24.28 -1.08
N PRO A 110 -9.92 -24.43 -1.82
CA PRO A 110 -10.06 -23.78 -3.13
C PRO A 110 -9.92 -22.25 -3.09
N TYR A 111 -10.25 -21.59 -1.98
CA TYR A 111 -10.06 -20.15 -1.80
C TYR A 111 -8.59 -19.72 -1.88
N ALA A 112 -7.65 -20.60 -1.47
CA ALA A 112 -6.23 -20.31 -1.53
C ALA A 112 -5.75 -20.04 -2.96
N ILE A 113 -6.36 -20.70 -3.96
CA ILE A 113 -6.06 -20.46 -5.38
C ILE A 113 -6.49 -19.05 -5.79
N VAL A 114 -7.65 -18.59 -5.31
CA VAL A 114 -8.16 -17.24 -5.56
C VAL A 114 -7.23 -16.20 -4.96
N LEU A 115 -6.84 -16.37 -3.69
CA LEU A 115 -5.89 -15.49 -3.01
C LEU A 115 -4.53 -15.45 -3.70
N ALA A 116 -4.02 -16.60 -4.14
CA ALA A 116 -2.78 -16.67 -4.90
C ALA A 116 -2.90 -15.91 -6.24
N GLY A 117 -4.02 -16.04 -6.95
CA GLY A 117 -4.29 -15.28 -8.17
C GLY A 117 -4.34 -13.77 -7.92
N GLN A 118 -5.00 -13.34 -6.85
CA GLN A 118 -5.06 -11.93 -6.45
C GLN A 118 -3.67 -11.38 -6.07
N ALA A 119 -2.86 -12.16 -5.36
CA ALA A 119 -1.49 -11.80 -5.01
C ALA A 119 -0.61 -11.66 -6.27
N VAL A 120 -0.74 -12.56 -7.24
CA VAL A 120 -0.03 -12.44 -8.53
C VAL A 120 -0.46 -11.18 -9.28
N LEU A 121 -1.77 -10.88 -9.34
CA LEU A 121 -2.26 -9.65 -9.97
C LEU A 121 -1.67 -8.40 -9.31
N ALA A 122 -1.68 -8.35 -7.96
CA ALA A 122 -1.09 -7.25 -7.21
C ALA A 122 0.42 -7.08 -7.47
N LEU A 123 1.17 -8.17 -7.57
CA LEU A 123 2.60 -8.15 -7.91
C LEU A 123 2.86 -7.65 -9.34
N THR A 124 1.94 -7.90 -10.27
CA THR A 124 2.01 -7.38 -11.63
C THR A 124 1.56 -5.92 -11.76
N GLY A 125 1.12 -5.29 -10.67
CA GLY A 125 0.61 -3.92 -10.67
C GLY A 125 -0.78 -3.77 -11.28
N ASN A 126 -1.51 -4.89 -11.49
CA ASN A 126 -2.90 -4.86 -11.92
C ASN A 126 -3.81 -4.70 -10.70
N ASP A 127 -4.86 -3.89 -10.84
CA ASP A 127 -5.87 -3.75 -9.81
C ASP A 127 -6.61 -5.09 -9.63
N SER A 128 -6.61 -5.60 -8.41
CA SER A 128 -7.31 -6.84 -8.08
C SER A 128 -8.82 -6.57 -8.06
N PRO A 129 -9.63 -7.26 -8.88
CA PRO A 129 -11.06 -7.05 -8.89
C PRO A 129 -11.65 -7.35 -7.51
N ARG A 130 -12.30 -6.36 -6.90
CA ARG A 130 -12.98 -6.55 -5.62
C ARG A 130 -14.42 -6.97 -5.86
N ILE A 131 -14.94 -7.80 -4.97
CA ILE A 131 -16.37 -8.16 -4.99
C ILE A 131 -17.25 -6.91 -4.91
N SER A 132 -16.81 -5.88 -4.18
CA SER A 132 -17.49 -4.59 -4.09
C SER A 132 -17.67 -3.89 -5.43
N ASP A 133 -16.76 -4.11 -6.39
CA ASP A 133 -16.80 -3.43 -7.69
C ASP A 133 -17.83 -4.06 -8.64
N ALA A 134 -18.29 -5.27 -8.32
CA ALA A 134 -19.35 -5.98 -9.04
C ALA A 134 -20.75 -5.74 -8.43
N LEU A 135 -20.83 -5.12 -7.25
CA LEU A 135 -22.09 -4.81 -6.56
C LEU A 135 -22.61 -3.42 -6.97
N PRO A 136 -23.94 -3.19 -6.94
CA PRO A 136 -24.51 -1.84 -7.01
C PRO A 136 -23.92 -0.93 -5.92
N GLU A 137 -23.81 0.38 -6.17
CA GLU A 137 -23.15 1.34 -5.25
C GLU A 137 -23.72 1.29 -3.81
N GLU A 138 -25.04 1.15 -3.68
CA GLU A 138 -25.75 1.05 -2.39
C GLU A 138 -25.32 -0.18 -1.57
N ASP A 139 -25.12 -1.31 -2.25
CA ASP A 139 -24.69 -2.57 -1.64
C ASP A 139 -23.18 -2.57 -1.37
N ALA A 140 -22.40 -1.89 -2.21
CA ALA A 140 -20.96 -1.76 -2.05
C ALA A 140 -20.59 -1.05 -0.75
N ASP A 141 -21.27 0.05 -0.41
CA ASP A 141 -21.06 0.80 0.84
C ASP A 141 -21.42 -0.04 2.07
N THR A 142 -22.54 -0.77 2.00
CA THR A 142 -22.99 -1.66 3.07
C THR A 142 -21.99 -2.81 3.28
N TYR A 143 -21.56 -3.44 2.19
CA TYR A 143 -20.55 -4.49 2.22
C TYR A 143 -19.24 -3.99 2.82
N GLN A 144 -18.75 -2.82 2.38
CA GLN A 144 -17.52 -2.23 2.91
C GLN A 144 -17.63 -1.94 4.42
N SER A 145 -18.76 -1.41 4.90
CA SER A 145 -18.95 -1.15 6.32
C SER A 145 -18.96 -2.43 7.16
N VAL A 146 -19.61 -3.49 6.68
CA VAL A 146 -19.64 -4.78 7.38
C VAL A 146 -18.25 -5.39 7.41
N MET A 147 -17.58 -5.43 6.26
CA MET A 147 -16.24 -5.99 6.15
C MET A 147 -15.24 -5.20 7.00
N ASP A 148 -15.34 -3.88 7.07
CA ASP A 148 -14.52 -3.05 7.96
C ASP A 148 -14.71 -3.41 9.42
N ALA A 149 -15.94 -3.69 9.86
CA ALA A 149 -16.18 -4.16 11.22
C ALA A 149 -15.48 -5.50 11.47
N VAL A 150 -15.60 -6.47 10.55
CA VAL A 150 -14.98 -7.79 10.68
C VAL A 150 -13.45 -7.71 10.64
N TYR A 151 -12.88 -7.01 9.66
CA TYR A 151 -11.43 -6.84 9.51
C TYR A 151 -10.81 -6.01 10.64
N SER A 152 -11.57 -5.11 11.26
CA SER A 152 -11.07 -4.34 12.41
C SER A 152 -10.89 -5.18 13.68
N GLY A 153 -11.61 -6.30 13.82
CA GLY A 153 -11.60 -7.12 15.03
C GLY A 153 -10.19 -7.57 15.45
N PRO A 154 -9.46 -8.31 14.60
CA PRO A 154 -8.11 -8.76 14.91
C PRO A 154 -7.12 -7.60 15.16
N GLY A 155 -7.17 -6.56 14.31
CA GLY A 155 -6.31 -5.38 14.46
C GLY A 155 -6.54 -4.66 15.79
N ARG A 156 -7.80 -4.53 16.23
CA ARG A 156 -8.15 -3.95 17.53
C ARG A 156 -7.60 -4.78 18.68
N ILE A 157 -7.68 -6.10 18.60
CA ILE A 157 -7.13 -7.00 19.63
C ILE A 157 -5.62 -6.82 19.74
N VAL A 158 -4.89 -6.81 18.61
CA VAL A 158 -3.43 -6.61 18.60
C VAL A 158 -3.06 -5.22 19.11
N SER A 159 -3.78 -4.18 18.70
CA SER A 159 -3.57 -2.80 19.17
C SER A 159 -3.76 -2.69 20.69
N PHE A 160 -4.81 -3.32 21.24
CA PHE A 160 -5.10 -3.36 22.66
C PHE A 160 -3.98 -4.03 23.47
N PHE A 161 -3.46 -5.18 23.02
CA PHE A 161 -2.36 -5.87 23.70
C PHE A 161 -1.01 -5.19 23.56
N SER A 162 -0.79 -4.42 22.50
CA SER A 162 0.45 -3.67 22.28
C SER A 162 0.46 -2.30 22.95
N GLY A 163 -0.70 -1.80 23.37
CA GLY A 163 -0.88 -0.44 23.89
C GLY A 163 -0.77 0.63 22.80
N GLU A 164 -0.88 0.24 21.53
CA GLU A 164 -0.93 1.14 20.38
C GLU A 164 -2.38 1.42 20.01
N ASP A 165 -2.66 2.61 19.46
CA ASP A 165 -4.00 2.93 18.96
C ASP A 165 -4.30 2.16 17.67
N TYR A 166 -5.49 1.57 17.59
CA TYR A 166 -6.00 0.97 16.35
C TYR A 166 -6.13 2.02 15.25
N ARG A 167 -5.62 1.71 14.06
CA ARG A 167 -5.63 2.63 12.91
C ARG A 167 -6.69 2.23 11.92
N SER A 168 -7.63 3.14 11.65
CA SER A 168 -8.62 2.95 10.59
C SER A 168 -7.98 3.04 9.20
N ARG A 169 -8.65 2.52 8.15
CA ARG A 169 -8.19 2.67 6.75
C ARG A 169 -7.90 4.12 6.39
N LYS A 170 -8.73 5.07 6.87
CA LYS A 170 -8.55 6.50 6.64
C LYS A 170 -7.23 6.99 7.24
N GLN A 171 -6.94 6.65 8.49
CA GLN A 171 -5.68 7.02 9.15
C GLN A 171 -4.46 6.35 8.50
N VAL A 172 -4.59 5.09 8.09
CA VAL A 172 -3.54 4.38 7.34
C VAL A 172 -3.24 5.09 6.03
N LYS A 173 -4.28 5.47 5.27
CA LYS A 173 -4.14 6.21 4.01
C LYS A 173 -3.50 7.58 4.24
N GLU A 174 -3.97 8.34 5.21
CA GLU A 174 -3.44 9.67 5.52
C GLU A 174 -1.95 9.62 5.92
N ARG A 175 -1.55 8.65 6.74
CA ARG A 175 -0.13 8.45 7.08
C ARG A 175 0.70 8.03 5.88
N TRP A 176 0.14 7.18 5.02
CA TRP A 176 0.81 6.77 3.78
C TRP A 176 1.03 7.96 2.85
N ASP A 177 0.00 8.78 2.66
CA ASP A 177 0.04 10.01 1.86
C ASP A 177 1.06 11.01 2.42
N ALA A 178 1.15 11.14 3.74
CA ALA A 178 2.14 11.98 4.40
C ALA A 178 3.57 11.50 4.10
N VAL A 179 3.85 10.20 4.20
CA VAL A 179 5.18 9.63 3.91
C VAL A 179 5.55 9.77 2.43
N VAL A 180 4.60 9.49 1.53
CA VAL A 180 4.77 9.69 0.08
C VAL A 180 5.11 11.14 -0.24
N THR A 181 4.35 12.07 0.34
CA THR A 181 4.55 13.51 0.13
C THR A 181 5.88 13.99 0.70
N GLU A 182 6.28 13.49 1.86
CA GLU A 182 7.58 13.81 2.45
C GLU A 182 8.73 13.37 1.55
N ILE A 183 8.69 12.14 1.03
CA ILE A 183 9.69 11.60 0.09
C ILE A 183 9.75 12.43 -1.20
N GLU A 184 8.59 12.77 -1.77
CA GLU A 184 8.53 13.61 -2.95
C GLU A 184 9.11 15.02 -2.70
N SER A 185 8.84 15.60 -1.53
CA SER A 185 9.35 16.92 -1.15
C SER A 185 10.86 16.93 -0.90
N GLY A 186 11.42 15.86 -0.31
CA GLY A 186 12.85 15.71 -0.06
C GLY A 186 13.65 15.63 -1.36
N ARG A 187 13.14 14.89 -2.35
CA ARG A 187 13.77 14.77 -3.68
C ARG A 187 13.79 16.09 -4.45
N GLY A 188 12.81 16.96 -4.23
CA GLY A 188 12.78 18.29 -4.82
C GLY A 188 13.89 19.22 -4.31
N GLN A 189 14.37 19.02 -3.07
CA GLN A 189 15.43 19.84 -2.49
C GLN A 189 16.84 19.40 -2.92
N GLU A 190 17.11 18.10 -3.02
CA GLU A 190 18.41 17.60 -3.49
C GLU A 190 18.64 17.82 -5.00
N SER A 191 17.56 17.86 -5.79
CA SER A 191 17.64 18.08 -7.24
C SER A 191 17.77 19.54 -7.65
N SER A 192 17.76 20.49 -6.71
CA SER A 192 18.22 21.84 -6.99
C SER A 192 19.73 21.74 -7.21
N PRO A 193 20.24 21.78 -8.46
CA PRO A 193 21.62 21.48 -8.75
C PRO A 193 22.44 22.38 -7.86
N ALA A 194 23.15 21.77 -6.89
CA ALA A 194 24.13 22.46 -6.07
C ALA A 194 24.93 23.27 -7.07
N ARG A 195 24.71 24.59 -7.04
CA ARG A 195 25.14 25.54 -8.07
C ARG A 195 26.59 25.21 -8.32
N THR A 196 26.87 24.43 -9.36
CA THR A 196 28.23 23.94 -9.57
C THR A 196 29.00 25.23 -9.67
N PRO A 197 29.93 25.53 -8.74
CA PRO A 197 30.58 26.83 -8.70
C PRO A 197 31.11 27.01 -10.10
N GLN A 198 30.48 27.91 -10.86
CA GLN A 198 30.75 28.11 -12.28
C GLN A 198 32.27 28.14 -12.34
N PRO A 199 32.92 27.17 -13.03
CA PRO A 199 34.36 27.13 -13.06
C PRO A 199 34.76 28.53 -13.48
N LYS A 200 35.46 29.26 -12.58
CA LYS A 200 35.83 30.65 -12.82
C LYS A 200 36.38 30.66 -14.23
N PHE A 201 35.71 31.39 -15.11
CA PHE A 201 35.99 31.38 -16.53
C PHE A 201 37.43 31.88 -16.66
N PHE A 202 38.39 30.96 -16.70
CA PHE A 202 39.77 31.30 -16.96
C PHE A 202 39.79 31.64 -18.45
N PRO A 203 40.14 32.88 -18.83
CA PRO A 203 40.27 33.25 -20.22
C PRO A 203 41.27 32.28 -20.85
N ARG A 204 40.76 31.42 -21.73
CA ARG A 204 41.56 30.46 -22.47
C ARG A 204 42.44 31.29 -23.40
N GLU A 205 43.72 31.43 -23.09
CA GLU A 205 44.69 31.94 -24.04
C GLU A 205 44.53 31.15 -25.34
N ARG A 206 44.23 31.87 -26.42
CA ARG A 206 44.22 31.33 -27.78
C ARG A 206 45.64 30.89 -28.11
N SER A 207 45.93 29.62 -27.92
CA SER A 207 47.04 28.98 -28.60
C SER A 207 46.53 28.55 -29.97
N ASP A 208 46.84 29.36 -30.98
CA ASP A 208 46.65 29.05 -32.40
C ASP A 208 47.50 27.82 -32.78
N ALA A 209 47.02 26.63 -32.47
CA ALA A 209 47.59 25.38 -32.94
C ALA A 209 46.80 24.91 -34.17
N MET A 210 47.38 25.22 -35.32
CA MET A 210 46.96 24.85 -36.67
C MET A 210 46.80 23.32 -36.77
N LEU A 211 45.55 22.83 -36.79
CA LEU A 211 45.28 21.40 -37.02
C LEU A 211 45.35 21.10 -38.52
N PRO A 212 46.00 19.98 -38.92
CA PRO A 212 46.06 19.56 -40.32
C PRO A 212 44.69 19.12 -40.81
N SER A 213 44.35 19.58 -42.02
CA SER A 213 43.11 19.28 -42.73
C SER A 213 42.92 17.76 -42.90
N PRO A 214 41.75 17.18 -42.56
CA PRO A 214 41.48 15.78 -42.79
C PRO A 214 41.39 15.46 -44.29
N ALA A 215 42.11 14.43 -44.72
CA ALA A 215 42.11 13.96 -46.11
C ALA A 215 40.70 13.45 -46.56
N PRO A 216 40.33 13.63 -47.83
CA PRO A 216 39.04 13.21 -48.35
C PRO A 216 38.91 11.68 -48.36
N ARG A 217 37.83 11.16 -47.76
CA ARG A 217 37.45 9.74 -47.86
C ARG A 217 36.80 9.49 -49.22
N TYR A 218 37.45 8.68 -50.06
CA TYR A 218 36.83 8.12 -51.26
C TYR A 218 35.78 7.08 -50.86
N PHE A 219 34.53 7.32 -51.24
CA PHE A 219 33.45 6.33 -51.17
C PHE A 219 33.64 5.33 -52.32
N ALA A 220 33.78 4.05 -51.99
CA ALA A 220 33.69 2.97 -52.96
C ALA A 220 32.21 2.54 -53.11
N PRO A 221 31.66 2.45 -54.34
CA PRO A 221 30.34 1.89 -54.58
C PRO A 221 30.41 0.36 -54.57
N GLY A 222 29.93 -0.28 -53.51
CA GLY A 222 29.49 -1.68 -53.54
C GLY A 222 27.97 -1.67 -53.37
N GLY A 223 27.15 -2.30 -54.18
CA GLY A 223 27.36 -3.48 -55.01
C GLY A 223 26.06 -4.27 -54.83
N GLU A 224 25.14 -4.10 -55.78
CA GLU A 224 23.86 -4.83 -55.82
C GLU A 224 24.12 -6.33 -55.80
N ARG A 225 23.42 -7.06 -54.94
CA ARG A 225 23.23 -8.50 -55.08
C ARG A 225 21.74 -8.76 -55.18
N SER A 226 21.39 -9.31 -56.35
CA SER A 226 20.14 -10.00 -56.67
C SER A 226 19.89 -11.21 -55.78
#